data_AF-A0A2M8Q7J1-F1
#
_entry.id   AF-A0A2M8Q7J1-F1
#
_cell.length_a   1.000
_cell.length_b   1.000
_cell.length_c   1.000
_cell.angle_alpha   90.00
_cell.angle_beta   90.00
_cell.angle_gamma   90.00
#
_symmetry.space_group_name_H-M   'P 1'
#
loop_
_entity.id
_entity.type
_entity.pdbx_description
1 polymer ?
#
loop_
_entity_poly.entity_id
_entity_poly.type
_entity_poly.pdbx_seq_one_letter_code
_entity_poly.pdbx_strand_id
1 'polypeptide(L)'
;IVMFQNEIRRLFTRIGERKWAGFGGRVESREVADEIVLAVSHLASHKIGALIVIEGEVGLRTFIESGVPIDARVTRDLLLAIFQPGGPLHDGAAIVQGGRLAAASCFLPLTMNPELSRVLGTRHRAAIGISEDADCLVIVVSEERGAISVAHGGELE
;
A
#
# COMPACT_ATOMS: atom_id res chain seq x y z
N ILE A 1 9.84 13.00 -7.94
CA ILE A 1 9.70 11.54 -8.13
C ILE A 1 10.92 10.77 -7.58
N VAL A 2 12.17 11.09 -7.95
CA VAL A 2 13.38 10.38 -7.47
C VAL A 2 13.55 10.38 -5.93
N MET A 3 13.20 11.48 -5.24
CA MET A 3 13.23 11.56 -3.76
C MET A 3 12.33 10.51 -3.10
N PHE A 4 11.08 10.41 -3.57
CA PHE A 4 10.05 9.52 -3.00
C PHE A 4 10.41 8.03 -3.16
N GLN A 5 11.14 7.67 -4.23
CA GLN A 5 11.62 6.30 -4.41
C GLN A 5 12.62 5.88 -3.31
N ASN A 6 13.48 6.79 -2.88
CA ASN A 6 14.45 6.52 -1.82
C ASN A 6 13.78 6.46 -0.44
N GLU A 7 12.76 7.27 -0.21
CA GLU A 7 11.97 7.27 1.04
C GLU A 7 11.16 5.98 1.19
N ILE A 8 10.43 5.57 0.14
CA ILE A 8 9.72 4.28 0.12
C ILE A 8 10.71 3.14 0.38
N ARG A 9 11.83 3.07 -0.34
CA ARG A 9 12.84 2.02 -0.13
C ARG A 9 13.35 1.99 1.31
N ARG A 10 13.59 3.15 1.95
CA ARG A 10 14.03 3.23 3.36
C ARG A 10 12.95 2.75 4.33
N LEU A 11 11.68 3.05 4.08
CA LEU A 11 10.56 2.61 4.89
C LEU A 11 10.35 1.09 4.79
N PHE A 12 10.47 0.54 3.57
CA PHE A 12 10.48 -0.91 3.34
C PHE A 12 11.62 -1.62 4.08
N THR A 13 12.83 -1.04 4.10
CA THR A 13 13.94 -1.63 4.86
C THR A 13 13.62 -1.73 6.36
N ARG A 14 12.99 -0.70 6.96
CA ARG A 14 12.66 -0.74 8.40
C ARG A 14 11.64 -1.82 8.74
N ILE A 15 10.67 -2.08 7.87
CA ILE A 15 9.57 -3.01 8.11
C ILE A 15 9.94 -4.45 7.70
N GLY A 16 10.73 -4.61 6.64
CA GLY A 16 11.11 -5.92 6.09
C GLY A 16 12.29 -6.62 6.78
N GLU A 17 13.15 -5.89 7.51
CA GLU A 17 14.36 -6.47 8.10
C GLU A 17 14.11 -7.53 9.18
N ARG A 18 12.94 -7.52 9.84
CA ARG A 18 12.66 -8.45 10.96
C ARG A 18 11.97 -9.75 10.54
N LYS A 19 11.12 -9.74 9.51
CA LYS A 19 10.34 -10.93 9.07
C LYS A 19 10.97 -11.71 7.93
N TRP A 20 11.84 -11.09 7.13
CA TRP A 20 12.42 -11.71 5.93
C TRP A 20 13.86 -12.20 6.11
N ALA A 21 14.27 -12.42 7.37
CA ALA A 21 15.63 -12.83 7.75
C ALA A 21 15.98 -14.32 7.48
N GLY A 22 15.07 -15.11 6.90
CA GLY A 22 15.40 -16.42 6.33
C GLY A 22 16.21 -16.28 5.05
N PHE A 23 17.20 -17.15 4.81
CA PHE A 23 18.09 -17.15 3.64
C PHE A 23 17.34 -16.85 2.33
N GLY A 24 17.52 -15.63 1.78
CA GLY A 24 16.89 -15.17 0.53
C GLY A 24 15.92 -13.98 0.68
N GLY A 25 15.31 -13.79 1.86
CA GLY A 25 14.18 -12.86 2.02
C GLY A 25 14.53 -11.38 1.80
N ARG A 26 15.76 -10.95 2.12
CA ARG A 26 16.24 -9.57 1.84
C ARG A 26 16.25 -9.20 0.35
N VAL A 27 16.48 -10.17 -0.54
CA VAL A 27 16.49 -9.94 -2.00
C VAL A 27 15.06 -9.82 -2.51
N GLU A 28 14.17 -10.73 -2.11
CA GLU A 28 12.75 -10.67 -2.44
C GLU A 28 12.10 -9.37 -1.95
N SER A 29 12.51 -8.87 -0.77
CA SER A 29 12.05 -7.58 -0.23
C SER A 29 12.28 -6.42 -1.19
N ARG A 30 13.48 -6.42 -1.78
CA ARG A 30 13.96 -5.35 -2.64
C ARG A 30 13.27 -5.42 -3.99
N GLU A 31 13.10 -6.62 -4.54
CA GLU A 31 12.36 -6.81 -5.79
C GLU A 31 10.90 -6.35 -5.65
N VAL A 32 10.22 -6.73 -4.56
CA VAL A 32 8.84 -6.28 -4.30
C VAL A 32 8.76 -4.75 -4.16
N ALA A 33 9.68 -4.14 -3.42
CA ALA A 33 9.73 -2.69 -3.27
C ALA A 33 9.94 -1.98 -4.62
N ASP A 34 10.78 -2.54 -5.49
CA ASP A 34 11.08 -1.97 -6.81
C ASP A 34 9.84 -2.01 -7.72
N GLU A 35 9.12 -3.13 -7.73
CA GLU A 35 7.86 -3.29 -8.48
C GLU A 35 6.78 -2.31 -7.99
N ILE A 36 6.64 -2.14 -6.67
CA ILE A 36 5.69 -1.19 -6.08
C ILE A 36 6.06 0.25 -6.44
N VAL A 37 7.34 0.62 -6.33
CA VAL A 37 7.82 1.96 -6.69
C VAL A 37 7.56 2.26 -8.17
N LEU A 38 7.79 1.29 -9.06
CA LEU A 38 7.51 1.44 -10.49
C LEU A 38 6.00 1.61 -10.77
N ALA A 39 5.15 0.83 -10.09
CA ALA A 39 3.70 0.96 -10.21
C ALA A 39 3.20 2.31 -9.70
N VAL A 40 3.56 2.68 -8.47
CA VAL A 40 3.14 3.92 -7.81
C VAL A 40 3.58 5.13 -8.60
N SER A 41 4.81 5.14 -9.14
CA SER A 41 5.29 6.23 -10.00
C SER A 41 4.44 6.41 -11.25
N HIS A 42 4.03 5.29 -11.88
CA HIS A 42 3.18 5.32 -13.05
C HIS A 42 1.74 5.75 -12.72
N LEU A 43 1.15 5.22 -11.65
CA LEU A 43 -0.19 5.60 -11.20
C LEU A 43 -0.25 7.10 -10.87
N ALA A 44 0.77 7.61 -10.15
CA ALA A 44 0.90 9.02 -9.82
C ALA A 44 0.99 9.92 -11.06
N SER A 45 1.82 9.58 -12.05
CA SER A 45 1.96 10.39 -13.28
C SER A 45 0.68 10.44 -14.11
N HIS A 46 -0.20 9.46 -13.96
CA HIS A 46 -1.49 9.38 -14.64
C HIS A 46 -2.68 9.78 -13.74
N LYS A 47 -2.41 10.21 -12.50
CA LYS A 47 -3.42 10.56 -11.49
C LYS A 47 -4.45 9.44 -11.27
N ILE A 48 -3.98 8.20 -11.22
CA ILE A 48 -4.80 7.03 -10.92
C ILE A 48 -4.71 6.77 -9.41
N GLY A 49 -5.87 6.73 -8.75
CA GLY A 49 -5.96 6.50 -7.30
C GLY A 49 -5.50 5.10 -6.92
N ALA A 50 -4.67 5.00 -5.89
CA ALA A 50 -4.16 3.73 -5.40
C ALA A 50 -4.04 3.70 -3.88
N LEU A 51 -4.16 2.51 -3.31
CA LEU A 51 -4.07 2.25 -1.88
C LEU A 51 -3.43 0.88 -1.65
N ILE A 52 -2.14 0.87 -1.29
CA ILE A 52 -1.34 -0.36 -1.16
C ILE A 52 -0.90 -0.49 0.29
N VAL A 53 -1.31 -1.57 0.96
CA VAL A 53 -0.93 -1.88 2.34
C VAL A 53 0.16 -2.96 2.32
N ILE A 54 1.24 -2.74 3.05
CA ILE A 54 2.32 -3.71 3.25
C ILE A 54 2.30 -4.12 4.72
N GLU A 55 2.11 -5.41 4.97
CA GLU A 55 2.07 -5.97 6.32
C GLU A 55 3.40 -5.77 7.07
N GLY A 56 3.32 -5.24 8.30
CA GLY A 56 4.41 -5.20 9.29
C GLY A 56 4.38 -6.41 10.21
N GLU A 57 4.54 -6.25 11.52
CA GLU A 57 4.55 -7.36 12.49
C GLU A 57 3.16 -7.93 12.78
N VAL A 58 2.15 -7.06 12.91
CA VAL A 58 0.76 -7.43 13.19
C VAL A 58 0.05 -7.91 11.91
N GLY A 59 -0.69 -9.01 12.02
CA GLY A 59 -1.33 -9.65 10.87
C GLY A 59 -2.54 -8.90 10.32
N LEU A 60 -2.65 -8.79 8.99
CA LEU A 60 -3.76 -8.11 8.29
C LEU A 60 -4.91 -9.06 7.90
N ARG A 61 -4.99 -10.24 8.53
CA ARG A 61 -5.85 -11.35 8.10
C ARG A 61 -7.31 -10.96 7.88
N THR A 62 -7.91 -10.25 8.83
CA THR A 62 -9.32 -9.82 8.76
C THR A 62 -9.59 -8.91 7.55
N PHE A 63 -8.63 -8.06 7.18
CA PHE A 63 -8.76 -7.17 6.03
C PHE A 63 -8.56 -7.91 4.71
N ILE A 64 -7.63 -8.89 4.68
CA ILE A 64 -7.42 -9.77 3.53
C ILE A 64 -8.72 -10.55 3.22
N GLU A 65 -9.38 -11.09 4.24
CA GLU A 65 -10.63 -11.86 4.09
C GLU A 65 -11.82 -11.01 3.59
N SER A 66 -11.73 -9.67 3.66
CA SER A 66 -12.78 -8.77 3.16
C SER A 66 -12.71 -8.52 1.64
N GLY A 67 -11.56 -8.79 1.02
CA GLY A 67 -11.31 -8.48 -0.39
C GLY A 67 -11.40 -9.70 -1.30
N VAL A 68 -10.95 -9.51 -2.55
CA VAL A 68 -10.80 -10.58 -3.53
C VAL A 68 -9.42 -11.22 -3.34
N PRO A 69 -9.33 -12.53 -3.06
CA PRO A 69 -8.05 -13.21 -2.93
C PRO A 69 -7.33 -13.25 -4.29
N ILE A 70 -6.03 -12.91 -4.29
CA ILE A 70 -5.20 -12.89 -5.49
C ILE A 70 -4.07 -13.92 -5.39
N ASP A 71 -3.38 -13.98 -4.26
CA ASP A 71 -2.20 -14.82 -4.00
C ASP A 71 -1.20 -14.87 -5.18
N ALA A 72 -0.70 -13.71 -5.58
CA ALA A 72 0.23 -13.58 -6.69
C ALA A 72 1.55 -12.94 -6.29
N ARG A 73 2.58 -13.14 -7.12
CA ARG A 73 3.80 -12.35 -7.02
C ARG A 73 3.50 -10.88 -7.31
N VAL A 74 4.08 -9.98 -6.53
CA VAL A 74 3.94 -8.54 -6.76
C VAL A 74 4.71 -8.18 -8.03
N THR A 75 4.01 -7.57 -8.99
CA THR A 75 4.61 -6.99 -10.20
C THR A 75 3.97 -5.64 -10.47
N ARG A 76 4.70 -4.75 -11.13
CA ARG A 76 4.21 -3.45 -11.58
C ARG A 76 2.90 -3.60 -12.35
N ASP A 77 2.90 -4.46 -13.36
CA ASP A 77 1.77 -4.58 -14.29
C ASP A 77 0.52 -5.14 -13.60
N LEU A 78 0.68 -6.02 -12.59
CA LEU A 78 -0.44 -6.50 -11.78
C LEU A 78 -1.04 -5.37 -10.93
N LEU A 79 -0.20 -4.55 -10.29
CA LEU A 79 -0.67 -3.38 -9.53
C LEU A 79 -1.37 -2.36 -10.44
N LEU A 80 -0.84 -2.13 -11.65
CA LEU A 80 -1.51 -1.28 -12.65
C LEU A 80 -2.88 -1.83 -13.05
N ALA A 81 -2.98 -3.13 -13.28
CA ALA A 81 -4.24 -3.78 -13.62
C ALA A 81 -5.28 -3.68 -12.49
N ILE A 82 -4.85 -3.84 -11.23
CA ILE A 82 -5.73 -3.72 -10.06
C ILE A 82 -6.31 -2.32 -9.96
N PHE A 83 -5.48 -1.29 -10.05
CA PHE A 83 -5.92 0.10 -9.89
C PHE A 83 -6.45 0.74 -11.18
N GLN A 84 -6.65 -0.04 -12.25
CA GLN A 84 -7.22 0.47 -13.49
C GLN A 84 -8.62 1.08 -13.23
N PRO A 85 -8.84 2.38 -13.53
CA PRO A 85 -10.12 3.04 -13.28
C PRO A 85 -11.30 2.30 -13.94
N GLY A 86 -12.37 2.07 -13.17
CA GLY A 86 -13.54 1.31 -13.63
C GLY A 86 -13.35 -0.20 -13.69
N GLY A 87 -12.17 -0.72 -13.34
CA GLY A 87 -11.92 -2.15 -13.19
C GLY A 87 -12.57 -2.71 -11.91
N PRO A 88 -12.94 -4.00 -11.87
CA PRO A 88 -13.64 -4.57 -10.72
C PRO A 88 -12.79 -4.63 -9.44
N LEU A 89 -11.46 -4.49 -9.54
CA LEU A 89 -10.51 -4.60 -8.42
C LEU A 89 -9.99 -3.24 -7.89
N HIS A 90 -10.37 -2.12 -8.51
CA HIS A 90 -9.74 -0.82 -8.24
C HIS A 90 -10.28 -0.10 -7.00
N ASP A 91 -11.46 -0.52 -6.54
CA ASP A 91 -12.13 0.03 -5.37
C ASP A 91 -11.68 -0.75 -4.13
N GLY A 92 -10.99 -0.06 -3.23
CA GLY A 92 -10.41 -0.63 -2.00
C GLY A 92 -8.90 -0.70 -2.03
N ALA A 93 -8.34 -1.51 -1.12
CA ALA A 93 -6.91 -1.65 -0.95
C ALA A 93 -6.36 -2.94 -1.59
N ALA A 94 -5.12 -2.85 -2.06
CA ALA A 94 -4.27 -3.99 -2.36
C ALA A 94 -3.43 -4.31 -1.11
N ILE A 95 -3.43 -5.56 -0.64
CA ILE A 95 -2.67 -5.97 0.55
C ILE A 95 -1.52 -6.89 0.14
N VAL A 96 -0.30 -6.48 0.51
CA VAL A 96 0.94 -7.24 0.33
C VAL A 96 1.32 -7.88 1.66
N GLN A 97 1.36 -9.21 1.69
CA GLN A 97 1.70 -10.02 2.85
C GLN A 97 2.80 -11.01 2.47
N GLY A 98 3.89 -11.06 3.23
CA GLY A 98 4.99 -12.00 2.99
C GLY A 98 5.62 -11.91 1.60
N GLY A 99 5.62 -10.72 0.99
CA GLY A 99 6.20 -10.47 -0.34
C GLY A 99 5.29 -10.84 -1.51
N ARG A 100 4.05 -11.26 -1.22
CA ARG A 100 3.02 -11.60 -2.20
C ARG A 100 1.85 -10.64 -2.08
N LEU A 101 1.19 -10.40 -3.20
CA LEU A 101 -0.10 -9.72 -3.20
C LEU A 101 -1.16 -10.73 -2.74
N ALA A 102 -1.62 -10.59 -1.51
CA ALA A 102 -2.56 -11.51 -0.88
C ALA A 102 -3.98 -11.29 -1.43
N ALA A 103 -4.43 -10.04 -1.45
CA ALA A 103 -5.78 -9.67 -1.88
C ALA A 103 -5.83 -8.25 -2.48
N ALA A 104 -6.88 -7.98 -3.24
CA ALA A 104 -7.24 -6.68 -3.79
C ALA A 104 -8.69 -6.33 -3.41
N SER A 105 -9.12 -5.09 -3.65
CA SER A 105 -10.43 -4.59 -3.22
C SER A 105 -10.75 -4.83 -1.75
N CYS A 106 -9.73 -4.78 -0.88
CA CYS A 106 -9.91 -4.96 0.55
C CYS A 106 -10.55 -3.72 1.16
N PHE A 107 -11.51 -3.92 2.07
CA PHE A 107 -12.12 -2.85 2.84
C PHE A 107 -11.25 -2.54 4.06
N LEU A 108 -10.95 -1.25 4.25
CA LEU A 108 -10.13 -0.78 5.36
C LEU A 108 -10.93 0.16 6.27
N PRO A 109 -10.61 0.22 7.57
CA PRO A 109 -11.19 1.19 8.47
C PRO A 109 -10.76 2.61 8.07
N LEU A 110 -11.62 3.58 8.29
CA LEU A 110 -11.29 4.99 8.09
C LEU A 110 -10.93 5.61 9.43
N THR A 111 -9.89 6.45 9.48
CA THR A 111 -9.62 7.25 10.68
C THR A 111 -10.84 8.10 11.05
N MET A 112 -11.13 8.16 12.35
CA MET A 112 -12.21 8.96 12.91
C MET A 112 -11.75 10.34 13.35
N ASN A 113 -10.49 10.71 13.07
CA ASN A 113 -9.96 12.02 13.42
C ASN A 113 -10.69 13.13 12.63
N PRO A 114 -11.44 14.02 13.31
CA PRO A 114 -12.29 15.01 12.65
C PRO A 114 -11.49 16.10 11.93
N GLU A 115 -10.28 16.41 12.41
CA GLU A 115 -9.39 17.41 11.78
C GLU A 115 -8.94 16.95 10.39
N LEU A 116 -8.61 15.67 10.26
CA LEU A 116 -8.16 15.05 8.99
C LEU A 116 -9.32 14.83 8.02
N SER A 117 -10.53 14.61 8.54
CA SER A 117 -11.72 14.29 7.76
C SER A 117 -12.20 15.40 6.82
N ARG A 118 -11.81 16.66 7.06
CA ARG A 118 -12.21 17.82 6.23
C ARG A 118 -11.30 18.05 5.02
N VAL A 119 -10.10 17.50 5.03
CA VAL A 119 -9.04 17.84 4.06
C VAL A 119 -8.66 16.62 3.19
N LEU A 120 -8.85 15.41 3.72
CA LEU A 120 -8.38 14.18 3.10
C LEU A 120 -9.51 13.36 2.47
N GLY A 121 -9.23 12.80 1.29
CA GLY A 121 -10.11 11.85 0.60
C GLY A 121 -10.17 10.48 1.29
N THR A 122 -11.12 9.64 0.88
CA THR A 122 -11.40 8.33 1.49
C THR A 122 -10.19 7.40 1.53
N ARG A 123 -9.39 7.31 0.46
CA ARG A 123 -8.15 6.49 0.43
C ARG A 123 -7.12 6.93 1.46
N HIS A 124 -6.95 8.24 1.67
CA HIS A 124 -6.02 8.77 2.68
C HIS A 124 -6.52 8.46 4.09
N ARG A 125 -7.82 8.63 4.34
CA ARG A 125 -8.41 8.27 5.64
C ARG A 125 -8.33 6.78 5.91
N ALA A 126 -8.49 5.96 4.88
CA ALA A 126 -8.32 4.51 4.97
C ALA A 126 -6.88 4.13 5.30
N ALA A 127 -5.90 4.81 4.68
CA ALA A 127 -4.49 4.59 4.96
C ALA A 127 -4.13 4.93 6.40
N ILE A 128 -4.62 6.05 6.92
CA ILE A 128 -4.42 6.44 8.30
C ILE A 128 -5.09 5.41 9.22
N GLY A 129 -6.38 5.12 9.00
CA GLY A 129 -7.16 4.23 9.85
C GLY A 129 -6.55 2.83 10.00
N ILE A 130 -6.14 2.20 8.89
CA ILE A 130 -5.49 0.89 8.99
C ILE A 130 -4.13 0.96 9.71
N SER A 131 -3.40 2.06 9.55
CA SER A 131 -2.10 2.25 10.19
C SER A 131 -2.19 2.61 11.68
N GLU A 132 -3.38 3.04 12.16
CA GLU A 132 -3.71 3.20 13.58
C GLU A 132 -3.96 1.83 14.23
N ASP A 133 -4.62 0.92 13.51
CA ASP A 133 -5.07 -0.38 14.02
C ASP A 133 -4.04 -1.52 13.85
N ALA A 134 -3.11 -1.38 12.89
CA ALA A 134 -2.11 -2.41 12.57
C ALA A 134 -0.74 -1.81 12.25
N ASP A 135 0.30 -2.54 12.64
CA ASP A 135 1.67 -2.27 12.19
C ASP A 135 1.77 -2.60 10.70
N CYS A 136 1.65 -1.57 9.87
CA CYS A 136 1.73 -1.67 8.42
C CYS A 136 2.20 -0.34 7.81
N LEU A 137 2.75 -0.44 6.61
CA LEU A 137 3.00 0.72 5.75
C LEU A 137 1.88 0.83 4.74
N VAL A 138 1.34 2.02 4.54
CA VAL A 138 0.31 2.23 3.52
C VAL A 138 0.75 3.29 2.53
N ILE A 139 0.76 2.97 1.25
CA ILE A 139 1.07 3.90 0.18
C ILE A 139 -0.23 4.34 -0.48
N VAL A 140 -0.41 5.65 -0.61
CA VAL A 140 -1.57 6.27 -1.25
C VAL A 140 -1.12 7.03 -2.48
N VAL A 141 -1.87 6.88 -3.58
CA VAL A 141 -1.79 7.78 -4.73
C VAL A 141 -3.10 8.55 -4.83
N SER A 142 -3.01 9.88 -4.83
CA SER A 142 -4.17 10.76 -5.02
C SER A 142 -4.64 10.74 -6.46
N GLU A 143 -5.90 10.42 -6.70
CA GLU A 143 -6.54 10.51 -8.02
C GLU A 143 -6.76 11.97 -8.48
N GLU A 144 -6.77 12.93 -7.56
CA GLU A 144 -6.95 14.35 -7.89
C GLU A 144 -5.63 15.02 -8.29
N ARG A 145 -4.58 14.74 -7.50
CA ARG A 145 -3.31 15.47 -7.55
C ARG A 145 -2.15 14.64 -8.10
N GLY A 146 -2.27 13.31 -8.16
CA GLY A 146 -1.15 12.41 -8.44
C GLY A 146 -0.09 12.44 -7.33
N ALA A 147 -0.38 13.06 -6.18
CA ALA A 147 0.51 13.06 -5.03
C ALA A 147 0.61 11.65 -4.45
N ILE A 148 1.83 11.24 -4.11
CA ILE A 148 2.08 10.01 -3.38
C ILE A 148 2.22 10.39 -1.92
N SER A 149 1.55 9.66 -1.05
CA SER A 149 1.65 9.81 0.41
C SER A 149 1.88 8.45 1.05
N VAL A 150 2.44 8.44 2.24
CA VAL A 150 2.68 7.23 3.02
C VAL A 150 2.10 7.38 4.42
N ALA A 151 1.32 6.39 4.87
CA ALA A 151 0.82 6.33 6.22
C ALA A 151 1.49 5.23 7.04
N HIS A 152 1.80 5.53 8.29
CA HIS A 152 2.34 4.58 9.26
C HIS A 152 2.07 5.10 10.68
N GLY A 153 1.56 4.24 11.58
CA GLY A 153 1.32 4.60 12.97
C GLY A 153 0.29 5.72 13.16
N GLY A 154 -0.66 5.85 12.24
CA GLY A 154 -1.69 6.90 12.27
C GLY A 154 -1.24 8.28 11.76
N GLU A 155 0.01 8.39 11.28
CA GLU A 155 0.52 9.62 10.67
C GLU A 155 0.61 9.45 9.14
N LEU A 156 0.43 10.54 8.40
CA LEU A 156 0.51 10.59 6.94
C LEU A 156 1.62 11.58 6.53
N GLU A 157 2.58 11.11 5.73
CA GLU A 157 3.67 11.88 5.12
C GLU A 157 3.48 12.04 3.60
#